data_AF-A0AAV5W2Z2-F1
#
_entry.id   AF-A0AAV5W2Z2-F1
#
_cell.length_a   1.000
_cell.length_b   1.000
_cell.length_c   1.000
_cell.angle_alpha   90.00
_cell.angle_beta   90.00
_cell.angle_gamma   90.00
#
_symmetry.space_group_name_H-M   'P 1'
#
loop_
_entity.id
_entity.type
_entity.pdbx_description
1 polymer ?
#
loop_
_entity_poly.entity_id
_entity_poly.type
_entity_poly.pdbx_seq_one_letter_code
_entity_poly.pdbx_strand_id
1 'polypeptide(L)'
;MIYSTSNSYGRGFSDTAVSTLQSQNKAVDEKYIRANYLSVSIFFRDLSFTEYSQVPSSNLTTLLSAIGGTLGLFLGMSVLTVFESIIYATKVCWTFISCQRRKYTARKEREVKVYCSSREVVIHCLKRFSV
;
A
#
# COMPACT_ATOMS: atom_id res chain seq x y z
N MET A 1 6.28 18.57 7.19
CA MET A 1 5.83 19.23 8.43
C MET A 1 5.47 20.66 8.09
N ILE A 2 4.24 21.07 8.36
CA ILE A 2 3.77 22.44 8.12
C ILE A 2 3.69 23.10 9.48
N TYR A 3 4.39 24.23 9.65
CA TYR A 3 4.38 25.00 10.89
C TYR A 3 3.52 26.24 10.68
N SER A 4 2.38 26.29 11.35
CA SER A 4 1.55 27.50 11.39
C SER A 4 2.16 28.49 12.37
N THR A 5 2.67 29.61 11.87
CA THR A 5 3.17 30.71 12.70
C THR A 5 2.07 31.76 12.86
N SER A 6 2.04 32.44 14.01
CA SER A 6 1.12 33.54 14.27
C SER A 6 1.91 34.64 14.98
N ASN A 7 1.93 35.83 14.38
CA ASN A 7 2.64 36.98 14.92
C ASN A 7 1.65 37.89 15.65
N SER A 8 2.00 38.30 16.86
CA SER A 8 1.29 39.35 17.60
C SER A 8 2.23 40.51 17.87
N TYR A 9 1.78 41.73 17.59
CA TYR A 9 2.54 42.94 17.87
C TYR A 9 1.99 43.63 19.12
N GLY A 10 2.87 43.88 20.09
CA GLY A 10 2.58 44.70 21.26
C GLY A 10 2.98 46.16 21.04
N ARG A 11 2.47 47.06 21.89
CA ARG A 11 2.95 48.44 21.94
C ARG A 11 4.43 48.44 22.33
N GLY A 12 5.22 49.34 21.73
CA GLY A 12 6.66 49.44 21.99
C GLY A 12 7.02 49.84 23.42
N PHE A 13 8.31 50.08 23.66
CA PHE A 13 8.85 50.45 24.97
C PHE A 13 8.11 51.65 25.60
N SER A 14 7.84 51.56 26.90
CA SER A 14 7.28 52.68 27.67
C SER A 14 8.30 53.79 27.84
N ASP A 15 7.83 55.02 28.07
CA ASP A 15 8.69 56.20 28.29
C ASP A 15 9.68 55.96 29.44
N THR A 16 9.26 55.26 30.50
CA THR A 16 10.13 54.85 31.62
C THR A 16 11.24 53.89 31.17
N ALA A 17 10.92 52.88 30.37
CA ALA A 17 11.91 51.93 29.87
C ALA A 17 12.94 52.62 28.97
N VAL A 18 12.50 53.55 28.10
CA VAL A 18 13.40 54.32 27.24
C VAL A 18 14.32 55.21 28.08
N SER A 19 13.80 55.89 29.10
CA SER A 19 14.61 56.75 29.98
C SER A 19 15.68 55.96 30.77
N THR A 20 15.37 54.72 31.17
CA THR A 20 16.35 53.84 31.84
C THR A 20 17.45 53.40 30.88
N LEU A 21 17.10 53.00 29.65
CA LEU A 21 18.09 52.65 28.62
C LEU A 21 18.98 53.83 28.24
N GLN A 22 18.39 55.03 28.17
CA GLN A 22 19.12 56.27 27.92
C GLN A 22 20.08 56.62 29.07
N SER A 23 19.70 56.36 30.32
CA SER A 23 20.57 56.60 31.48
C SER A 23 21.83 55.72 31.47
N GLN A 24 21.72 54.51 30.91
CA GLN A 24 22.85 53.59 30.76
C GLN A 24 23.72 53.91 29.53
N ASN A 25 23.11 54.44 28.46
CA ASN A 25 23.80 54.84 27.24
C ASN A 25 23.55 56.32 26.91
N LYS A 26 24.26 57.21 27.60
CA LYS A 26 24.14 58.67 27.46
C LYS A 26 24.41 59.23 26.06
N ALA A 27 25.01 58.45 25.17
CA ALA A 27 25.35 58.87 23.81
C ALA A 27 24.21 58.70 22.79
N VAL A 28 23.06 58.14 23.20
CA VAL A 28 21.98 57.74 22.29
C VAL A 28 20.72 58.57 22.53
N ASP A 29 20.17 59.14 21.45
CA ASP A 29 18.95 59.95 21.48
C ASP A 29 17.69 59.09 21.65
N GLU A 30 16.66 59.65 22.28
CA GLU A 30 15.42 58.94 22.61
C GLU A 30 14.69 58.43 21.36
N LYS A 31 14.66 59.25 20.32
CA LYS A 31 14.08 58.90 19.01
C LYS A 31 14.81 57.74 18.35
N TYR A 32 16.13 57.69 18.51
CA TYR A 32 16.96 56.62 17.96
C TYR A 32 16.67 55.28 18.65
N ILE A 33 16.48 55.31 19.98
CA ILE A 33 16.13 54.11 20.76
C ILE A 33 14.76 53.55 20.32
N ARG A 34 13.76 54.42 20.15
CA ARG A 34 12.41 53.98 19.72
C ARG A 34 12.36 53.46 18.28
N ALA A 35 13.22 53.96 17.39
CA ALA A 35 13.21 53.58 15.97
C ALA A 35 14.01 52.30 15.68
N ASN A 36 15.10 52.05 16.41
CA ASN A 36 16.02 50.96 16.08
C ASN A 36 15.95 49.74 16.99
N TYR A 37 15.35 49.85 18.18
CA TYR A 37 15.25 48.70 19.09
C TYR A 37 13.97 47.91 18.84
N LEU A 38 14.14 46.62 18.58
CA LEU A 38 13.05 45.66 18.40
C LEU A 38 13.24 44.51 19.40
N SER A 39 12.21 44.21 20.17
CA SER A 39 12.15 43.02 21.01
C SER A 39 11.31 41.95 20.32
N VAL A 40 11.91 40.79 20.04
CA VAL A 40 11.23 39.63 19.47
C VAL A 40 11.32 38.49 20.46
N SER A 41 10.17 37.94 20.84
CA SER A 41 10.11 36.76 21.72
C SER A 41 9.39 35.64 21.00
N ILE A 42 10.04 34.48 20.88
CA ILE A 42 9.53 33.32 20.15
C ILE A 42 9.10 32.28 21.17
N PHE A 43 7.82 31.90 21.12
CA PHE A 43 7.25 30.92 22.04
C PHE A 43 6.46 29.87 21.27
N PHE A 44 6.48 28.63 21.75
CA PHE A 44 5.58 27.59 21.29
C PHE A 44 4.21 27.82 21.90
N ARG A 45 3.17 27.88 21.05
CA ARG A 45 1.78 28.09 21.52
C ARG A 45 1.27 26.91 22.33
N ASP A 46 1.60 25.70 21.90
CA ASP A 46 1.14 24.45 22.49
C ASP A 46 2.30 23.43 22.43
N LEU A 47 2.49 22.59 23.47
CA LEU A 47 3.49 21.49 23.46
C LEU A 47 3.03 20.26 22.65
N SER A 48 1.88 20.35 21.99
CA SER A 48 1.27 19.26 21.22
C SER A 48 1.51 19.47 19.74
N PHE A 49 2.32 18.60 19.13
CA PHE A 49 2.51 18.58 17.68
C PHE A 49 1.41 17.72 17.04
N THR A 50 0.71 18.25 16.04
CA THR A 50 -0.26 17.47 15.26
C THR A 50 0.48 16.65 14.22
N GLU A 51 0.66 15.36 14.49
CA GLU A 51 1.18 14.41 13.51
C GLU A 51 0.03 13.87 12.64
N TYR A 52 0.08 14.13 11.34
CA TYR A 52 -0.88 13.58 10.39
C TYR A 52 -0.40 12.22 9.89
N SER A 53 -0.86 11.15 10.54
CA SER A 53 -0.71 9.79 10.03
C SER A 53 -1.92 9.43 9.17
N GLN A 54 -1.72 9.23 7.86
CA GLN A 54 -2.76 8.67 6.99
C GLN A 54 -2.85 7.17 7.28
N VAL A 55 -3.75 6.81 8.19
CA VAL A 55 -4.16 5.42 8.35
C VAL A 55 -5.08 5.05 7.18
N PRO A 56 -4.73 4.04 6.36
CA PRO A 56 -5.62 3.57 5.32
C PRO A 56 -6.91 3.06 5.97
N SER A 57 -8.04 3.72 5.66
CA SER A 57 -9.37 3.39 6.22
C SER A 57 -9.84 1.98 5.83
N SER A 58 -9.30 1.44 4.74
CA SER A 58 -9.71 0.16 4.18
C SER A 58 -8.53 -0.78 4.06
N ASN A 59 -8.24 -1.49 5.16
CA ASN A 59 -7.37 -2.65 5.12
C ASN A 59 -8.06 -3.80 4.38
N LEU A 60 -7.28 -4.70 3.78
CA LEU A 60 -7.82 -5.91 3.13
C LEU A 60 -8.75 -6.69 4.06
N THR A 61 -8.45 -6.73 5.35
CA THR A 61 -9.28 -7.37 6.38
C THR A 61 -10.68 -6.76 6.48
N THR A 62 -10.80 -5.43 6.41
CA THR A 62 -12.10 -4.72 6.46
C THR A 62 -12.93 -5.04 5.22
N LEU A 63 -12.29 -5.10 4.04
CA LEU A 63 -12.94 -5.43 2.78
C LEU A 63 -13.44 -6.88 2.75
N LEU A 64 -12.60 -7.83 3.16
CA LEU A 64 -12.96 -9.24 3.24
C LEU A 64 -14.09 -9.49 4.26
N SER A 65 -14.07 -8.78 5.39
CA SER A 65 -15.13 -8.86 6.41
C SER A 65 -16.49 -8.36 5.89
N ALA A 66 -16.50 -7.23 5.16
CA ALA A 66 -17.73 -6.69 4.57
C ALA A 66 -18.34 -7.62 3.51
N ILE A 67 -17.50 -8.21 2.63
CA ILE A 67 -17.95 -9.16 1.62
C ILE A 67 -18.45 -10.46 2.27
N GLY A 68 -17.70 -11.01 3.23
CA GLY A 68 -18.10 -12.21 3.96
C GLY A 68 -19.40 -12.01 4.75
N GLY A 69 -19.58 -10.85 5.38
CA GLY A 69 -20.79 -10.50 6.12
C GLY A 69 -22.02 -10.35 5.22
N THR A 70 -21.89 -9.67 4.08
CA THR A 70 -23.00 -9.52 3.12
C THR A 70 -23.37 -10.84 2.45
N LEU A 71 -22.39 -11.65 2.04
CA LEU A 71 -22.64 -12.99 1.48
C LEU A 71 -23.25 -13.94 2.53
N GLY A 72 -22.78 -13.90 3.77
CA GLY A 72 -23.33 -14.69 4.88
C GLY A 72 -24.78 -14.31 5.21
N LEU A 73 -25.10 -13.01 5.21
CA LEU A 73 -26.42 -12.48 5.53
C LEU A 73 -27.46 -12.77 4.42
N PHE A 74 -27.10 -12.58 3.14
CA PHE A 74 -28.06 -12.67 2.03
C PHE A 74 -28.21 -14.06 1.43
N LEU A 75 -27.15 -14.87 1.37
CA LEU A 75 -27.19 -16.20 0.74
C LEU A 75 -27.35 -17.34 1.75
N GLY A 76 -27.33 -17.03 3.05
CA GLY A 76 -27.23 -18.05 4.09
C GLY A 76 -25.93 -18.85 3.96
N MET A 77 -24.86 -18.20 3.47
CA MET A 77 -23.53 -18.79 3.35
C MET A 77 -22.96 -19.01 4.75
N SER A 78 -23.38 -20.11 5.38
CA SER A 78 -22.89 -20.54 6.67
C SER A 78 -21.44 -21.01 6.54
N VAL A 79 -20.69 -20.91 7.64
CA VAL A 79 -19.30 -21.41 7.72
C VAL A 79 -19.23 -22.87 7.25
N LEU A 80 -20.23 -23.69 7.58
CA LEU A 80 -20.31 -25.09 7.13
C LEU A 80 -20.39 -25.22 5.61
N THR A 81 -21.20 -24.40 4.93
CA THR A 81 -21.33 -24.39 3.47
C THR A 81 -20.03 -23.98 2.79
N VAL A 82 -19.27 -23.06 3.38
CA VAL A 82 -17.93 -22.68 2.89
C VAL A 82 -16.95 -23.84 3.01
N PHE A 83 -16.91 -24.51 4.17
CA PHE A 83 -16.07 -25.69 4.36
C PHE A 83 -16.40 -26.81 3.38
N GLU A 84 -17.68 -27.12 3.19
CA GLU A 84 -18.12 -28.14 2.24
C GLU A 84 -17.72 -27.77 0.80
N SER A 85 -17.88 -26.51 0.42
CA SER A 85 -17.47 -25.99 -0.89
C SER A 85 -15.96 -26.14 -1.12
N ILE A 86 -15.13 -25.90 -0.10
CA ILE A 86 -13.66 -26.05 -0.21
C ILE A 86 -13.27 -27.53 -0.35
N ILE A 87 -13.90 -28.44 0.40
CA ILE A 87 -13.64 -29.88 0.32
C ILE A 87 -14.05 -30.41 -1.05
N TYR A 88 -15.22 -30.02 -1.54
CA TYR A 88 -15.71 -30.37 -2.87
C TYR A 88 -14.80 -29.81 -3.97
N ALA A 89 -14.44 -28.52 -3.91
CA ALA A 89 -13.52 -27.89 -4.85
C ALA A 89 -12.15 -28.59 -4.86
N THR A 90 -11.61 -28.98 -3.71
CA THR A 90 -10.34 -29.71 -3.61
C THR A 90 -10.44 -31.09 -4.27
N LYS A 91 -11.51 -31.83 -4.02
CA LYS A 91 -11.76 -33.15 -4.65
C LYS A 91 -11.91 -33.04 -6.16
N VAL A 92 -12.67 -32.05 -6.63
CA VAL A 92 -12.86 -31.78 -8.06
C VAL A 92 -11.55 -31.30 -8.69
N CYS A 93 -10.80 -30.41 -8.04
CA CYS A 93 -9.53 -29.91 -8.53
C CYS A 93 -8.47 -31.02 -8.60
N TRP A 94 -8.41 -31.91 -7.61
CA TRP A 94 -7.55 -33.09 -7.63
C TRP A 94 -7.90 -34.03 -8.79
N THR A 95 -9.19 -34.29 -8.98
CA THR A 95 -9.70 -35.12 -10.07
C THR A 95 -9.43 -34.47 -11.42
N PHE A 96 -9.64 -33.16 -11.53
CA PHE A 96 -9.39 -32.38 -12.72
C PHE A 96 -7.90 -32.35 -13.05
N ILE A 97 -7.01 -32.09 -12.10
CA ILE A 97 -5.55 -32.14 -12.28
C ILE A 97 -5.10 -33.55 -12.68
N SER A 98 -5.65 -34.60 -12.07
CA SER A 98 -5.34 -35.98 -12.41
C SER A 98 -5.82 -36.35 -13.83
N CYS A 99 -7.02 -35.92 -14.23
CA CYS A 99 -7.53 -36.04 -15.59
C CYS A 99 -6.75 -35.17 -16.59
N GLN A 100 -6.31 -33.97 -16.19
CA GLN A 100 -5.46 -33.08 -17.00
C GLN A 100 -4.12 -33.76 -17.27
N ARG A 101 -3.48 -34.31 -16.23
CA ARG A 101 -2.23 -35.09 -16.36
C ARG A 101 -2.41 -36.33 -17.24
N ARG A 102 -3.53 -37.06 -17.12
CA ARG A 102 -3.86 -38.18 -18.03
C ARG A 102 -4.07 -37.72 -19.48
N LYS A 103 -4.66 -36.54 -19.72
CA LYS A 103 -4.81 -35.96 -21.07
C LYS A 103 -3.46 -35.52 -21.67
N TYR A 104 -2.51 -35.04 -20.87
CA TYR A 104 -1.14 -34.74 -21.34
C TYR A 104 -0.38 -36.01 -21.78
N THR A 105 -0.39 -37.08 -20.97
CA THR A 105 0.28 -38.34 -21.34
C THR A 105 -0.40 -39.01 -22.54
N ALA A 106 -1.74 -39.06 -22.59
CA ALA A 106 -2.49 -39.65 -23.70
C ALA A 106 -2.30 -38.90 -25.03
N ARG A 107 -2.06 -37.59 -25.00
CA ARG A 107 -1.75 -36.80 -26.21
C ARG A 107 -0.34 -37.12 -26.73
N LYS A 108 0.65 -37.24 -25.84
CA LYS A 108 2.04 -37.58 -26.20
C LYS A 108 2.15 -38.99 -26.79
N GLU A 109 1.37 -39.96 -26.29
CA GLU A 109 1.36 -41.33 -26.83
C GLU A 109 0.82 -41.42 -28.27
N ARG A 110 -0.14 -40.55 -28.65
CA ARG A 110 -0.64 -40.48 -30.03
C ARG A 110 0.40 -39.89 -30.98
N GLU A 111 1.12 -38.85 -30.57
CA GLU A 111 2.19 -38.24 -31.37
C GLU A 111 3.37 -39.21 -31.58
N VAL A 112 3.74 -40.01 -30.58
CA VAL A 112 4.82 -41.01 -30.69
C VAL A 112 4.43 -42.22 -31.56
N LYS A 113 3.17 -42.70 -31.48
CA LYS A 113 2.70 -43.80 -32.34
C LYS A 113 2.70 -43.44 -33.83
N VAL A 114 2.38 -42.19 -34.16
CA VAL A 114 2.43 -41.70 -35.55
C VAL A 114 3.88 -41.68 -36.08
N TYR A 115 4.85 -41.30 -35.24
CA TYR A 115 6.27 -41.30 -35.63
C TYR A 115 6.83 -42.72 -35.82
N CYS A 116 6.49 -43.66 -34.94
CA CYS A 116 6.96 -45.05 -35.04
C CYS A 116 6.33 -45.79 -36.23
N SER A 117 5.03 -45.58 -36.47
CA SER A 117 4.33 -46.16 -37.62
C SER A 117 4.84 -45.58 -38.95
N SER A 118 5.12 -44.28 -39.01
CA SER A 118 5.73 -43.67 -40.19
C SER A 118 7.13 -44.24 -40.48
N ARG A 119 7.95 -44.50 -39.45
CA ARG A 119 9.25 -45.16 -39.61
C ARG A 119 9.13 -46.60 -40.12
N GLU A 120 8.19 -47.39 -39.62
CA GLU A 120 8.01 -48.77 -40.08
C GLU A 120 7.63 -48.84 -41.57
N VAL A 121 6.75 -47.95 -42.03
CA VAL A 121 6.36 -47.88 -43.44
C VAL A 121 7.54 -47.50 -44.33
N VAL A 122 8.37 -46.53 -43.91
CA VAL A 122 9.57 -46.13 -44.66
C VAL A 122 10.58 -47.27 -44.75
N ILE A 123 10.83 -48.00 -43.65
CA ILE A 123 11.73 -49.16 -43.66
C ILE A 123 11.21 -50.27 -44.58
N HIS A 124 9.90 -50.54 -44.56
CA HIS A 124 9.29 -51.56 -45.40
C HIS A 124 9.34 -51.19 -46.90
N CYS A 125 9.13 -49.91 -47.24
CA CYS A 125 9.30 -49.40 -48.60
C CYS A 125 10.75 -49.48 -49.09
N LEU A 126 11.73 -49.08 -48.26
CA LEU A 126 13.15 -49.19 -48.60
C LEU A 126 13.58 -50.63 -48.87
N LYS A 127 13.11 -51.57 -48.05
CA LYS A 127 13.43 -53.00 -48.24
C LYS A 127 12.82 -53.59 -49.50
N ARG A 128 11.67 -53.06 -49.94
CA ARG A 128 10.99 -53.47 -51.18
C ARG A 128 11.60 -52.84 -52.44
N PHE A 129 12.33 -51.74 -52.31
CA PHE A 129 12.99 -51.04 -53.43
C PHE A 129 14.40 -51.57 -53.72
N SER A 130 14.99 -52.34 -52.80
CA SER A 130 16.34 -52.90 -52.94
C SER A 130 16.39 -54.33 -53.52
N VAL A 131 15.26 -54.83 -54.06
CA VAL A 131 15.14 -56.11 -54.81
C VAL A 131 14.73 -55.78 -56.23
#